data_AF-L9WYP2-F1
#
_entry.id   AF-L9WYP2-F1
#
_cell.length_a   1.000
_cell.length_b   1.000
_cell.length_c   1.000
_cell.angle_alpha   90.00
_cell.angle_beta   90.00
_cell.angle_gamma   90.00
#
_symmetry.space_group_name_H-M   'P 1'
#
loop_
_entity.id
_entity.type
_entity.pdbx_description
1 polymer ?
#
loop_
_entity_poly.entity_id
_entity_poly.type
_entity_poly.pdbx_seq_one_letter_code
_entity_poly.pdbx_strand_id
1 'polypeptide(L)'
;MGSGSPATTPNARSLPPETLEARVDDLWERYADCDLCAYDCGVDRTAGRVGTCQVDDTAYVSTYFPHFGEEDCLRGHNGSGTIFLANCNMKCVFCQNFETSHEARGEPATPAEIAEIALELEAKGCHTIRGGSPRL
;
A
#
# COMPACT_ATOMS: atom_id res chain seq x y z
N MET A 1 -22.83 -27.87 -3.39
CA MET A 1 -22.53 -27.53 -4.80
C MET A 1 -22.11 -26.08 -4.79
N GLY A 2 -20.79 -25.83 -4.78
CA GLY A 2 -20.24 -24.48 -4.61
C GLY A 2 -20.56 -23.63 -5.82
N SER A 3 -21.39 -22.61 -5.63
CA SER A 3 -21.61 -21.54 -6.59
C SER A 3 -20.28 -20.83 -6.81
N GLY A 4 -19.64 -21.06 -7.96
CA GLY A 4 -18.47 -20.30 -8.38
C GLY A 4 -18.86 -18.82 -8.45
N SER A 5 -18.27 -18.02 -7.57
CA SER A 5 -18.41 -16.56 -7.64
C SER A 5 -17.90 -16.10 -9.01
N PRO A 6 -18.59 -15.19 -9.72
CA PRO A 6 -18.16 -14.73 -11.04
C PRO A 6 -16.74 -14.15 -10.94
N ALA A 7 -15.91 -14.42 -11.96
CA ALA A 7 -14.57 -13.89 -12.03
C ALA A 7 -14.62 -12.36 -12.09
N THR A 8 -14.24 -11.69 -11.01
CA THR A 8 -14.10 -10.24 -10.95
C THR A 8 -12.74 -9.86 -11.50
N THR A 9 -12.70 -9.05 -12.55
CA THR A 9 -11.44 -8.48 -13.05
C THR A 9 -10.97 -7.39 -12.09
N PRO A 10 -9.73 -7.44 -11.58
CA PRO A 10 -9.20 -6.35 -10.75
C PRO A 10 -9.24 -5.02 -11.51
N ASN A 11 -9.66 -3.95 -10.84
CA ASN A 11 -9.73 -2.61 -11.46
C ASN A 11 -8.38 -2.16 -12.03
N ALA A 12 -7.26 -2.58 -11.44
CA ALA A 12 -5.91 -2.32 -11.93
C ALA A 12 -5.71 -2.79 -13.39
N ARG A 13 -6.39 -3.86 -13.82
CA ARG A 13 -6.31 -4.39 -15.20
C ARG A 13 -7.18 -3.64 -16.20
N SER A 14 -8.04 -2.74 -15.72
CA SER A 14 -8.91 -1.89 -16.57
C SER A 14 -8.36 -0.49 -16.79
N LEU A 15 -7.25 -0.13 -16.12
CA LEU A 15 -6.62 1.17 -16.29
C LEU A 15 -5.82 1.19 -17.60
N PRO A 16 -6.00 2.19 -18.48
CA PRO A 16 -5.18 2.31 -19.67
C PRO A 16 -3.71 2.54 -19.31
N PRO A 17 -2.74 1.91 -20.00
CA PRO A 17 -1.30 2.05 -19.69
C PRO A 17 -0.84 3.51 -19.64
N GLU A 18 -1.29 4.32 -20.58
CA GLU A 18 -0.96 5.75 -20.66
C GLU A 18 -1.48 6.54 -19.44
N THR A 19 -2.61 6.12 -18.87
CA THR A 19 -3.15 6.74 -17.65
C THR A 19 -2.35 6.33 -16.42
N LEU A 20 -1.84 5.09 -16.39
CA LEU A 20 -0.98 4.62 -15.32
C LEU A 20 0.36 5.35 -15.35
N GLU A 21 1.00 5.42 -16.52
CA GLU A 21 2.28 6.12 -16.72
C GLU A 21 2.16 7.59 -16.31
N ALA A 22 1.13 8.31 -16.77
CA ALA A 22 0.91 9.70 -16.39
C ALA A 22 0.75 9.91 -14.87
N ARG A 23 0.13 8.96 -14.16
CA ARG A 23 0.02 9.01 -12.69
C ARG A 23 1.33 8.73 -11.98
N VAL A 24 2.16 7.86 -12.55
CA VAL A 24 3.50 7.59 -12.03
C VAL A 24 4.37 8.83 -12.18
N ASP A 25 4.32 9.49 -13.34
CA ASP A 25 5.07 10.73 -13.58
C ASP A 25 4.63 11.85 -12.62
N ASP A 26 3.32 12.07 -12.46
CA ASP A 26 2.77 13.03 -11.47
C ASP A 26 3.25 12.73 -10.04
N LEU A 27 3.26 11.46 -9.65
CA LEU A 27 3.76 11.04 -8.34
C LEU A 27 5.25 11.36 -8.17
N TRP A 28 6.09 11.14 -9.19
CA TRP A 28 7.52 11.47 -9.12
C TRP A 28 7.78 12.97 -9.02
N GLU A 29 7.00 13.81 -9.71
CA GLU A 29 7.08 15.26 -9.57
C GLU A 29 6.73 15.70 -8.14
N ARG A 30 5.63 15.19 -7.60
CA ARG A 30 5.25 15.42 -6.20
C ARG A 30 6.24 14.85 -5.22
N TYR A 31 6.99 13.81 -5.58
CA TYR A 31 8.00 13.22 -4.72
C TYR A 31 9.25 14.09 -4.56
N ALA A 32 9.57 14.89 -5.59
CA ALA A 32 10.64 15.88 -5.55
C ALA A 32 10.29 17.13 -4.72
N ASP A 33 9.00 17.42 -4.51
CA ASP A 33 8.47 18.44 -3.59
C ASP A 33 7.33 17.85 -2.75
N CYS A 34 7.70 17.01 -1.77
CA CYS A 34 6.78 16.08 -1.12
C CYS A 34 5.63 16.73 -0.34
N ASP A 35 4.43 16.66 -0.95
CA ASP A 35 3.12 17.05 -0.38
C ASP A 35 2.32 15.84 0.19
N LEU A 36 2.96 14.69 0.26
CA LEU A 36 2.36 13.38 0.53
C LEU A 36 2.04 13.14 2.02
N CYS A 37 2.43 14.04 2.92
CA CYS A 37 2.13 13.92 4.35
C CYS A 37 1.34 15.12 4.88
N ALA A 38 0.62 14.92 5.97
CA ALA A 38 -0.14 15.99 6.63
C ALA A 38 0.73 17.13 7.20
N TYR A 39 2.05 16.94 7.25
CA TYR A 39 3.00 17.94 7.72
C TYR A 39 3.49 18.89 6.61
N ASP A 40 3.10 18.64 5.35
CA ASP A 40 3.50 19.44 4.19
C ASP A 40 5.03 19.68 4.15
N CYS A 41 5.79 18.59 4.15
CA CYS A 41 7.22 18.65 4.45
C CYS A 41 8.09 19.24 3.32
N GLY A 42 7.61 19.24 2.06
CA GLY A 42 8.30 19.84 0.91
C GLY A 42 9.72 19.31 0.66
N VAL A 43 10.04 18.11 1.15
CA VAL A 43 11.37 17.53 0.96
C VAL A 43 11.45 16.79 -0.36
N ASP A 44 12.61 16.88 -0.99
CA ASP A 44 12.94 16.07 -2.17
C ASP A 44 13.32 14.65 -1.77
N ARG A 45 12.39 13.72 -1.98
CA ARG A 45 12.57 12.29 -1.70
C ARG A 45 13.48 11.60 -2.70
N THR A 46 13.51 12.08 -3.95
CA THR A 46 14.39 11.54 -5.00
C THR A 46 15.86 11.78 -4.68
N ALA A 47 16.15 12.83 -3.90
CA ALA A 47 17.47 13.11 -3.34
C ALA A 47 17.76 12.37 -2.02
N GLY A 48 16.90 11.43 -1.59
CA GLY A 48 17.06 10.66 -0.37
C GLY A 48 16.81 11.45 0.92
N ARG A 49 16.08 12.56 0.87
CA ARG A 49 15.84 13.41 2.06
C ARG A 49 14.68 12.88 2.89
N VAL A 50 14.86 12.97 4.21
CA VAL A 50 13.83 12.62 5.20
C VAL A 50 13.24 13.90 5.79
N GLY A 51 11.92 14.06 5.64
CA GLY A 51 11.17 15.19 6.19
C GLY A 51 10.65 14.94 7.61
N THR A 52 9.83 15.89 8.10
CA THR A 52 9.22 15.84 9.45
C THR A 52 8.42 14.56 9.72
N CYS A 53 7.85 13.92 8.69
CA CYS A 53 7.12 12.66 8.82
C CYS A 53 8.01 11.43 9.11
N GLN A 54 9.33 11.57 9.01
CA GLN A 54 10.35 10.53 9.29
C GLN A 54 10.29 9.27 8.39
N VAL A 55 9.62 9.37 7.25
CA VAL A 55 9.59 8.31 6.21
C VAL A 55 10.62 8.65 5.14
N ASP A 56 11.32 7.65 4.59
CA ASP A 56 12.27 7.77 3.48
C ASP A 56 11.69 7.12 2.20
N ASP A 57 12.53 6.96 1.16
CA ASP A 57 12.15 6.33 -0.11
C ASP A 57 12.12 4.79 -0.09
N THR A 58 12.57 4.19 1.01
CA THR A 58 12.48 2.75 1.17
C THR A 58 11.02 2.40 1.42
N ALA A 59 10.47 1.36 0.79
CA ALA A 59 9.22 0.73 1.22
C ALA A 59 9.51 -0.43 2.18
N TYR A 60 8.76 -0.56 3.27
CA TYR A 60 8.91 -1.65 4.24
C TYR A 60 7.62 -2.45 4.33
N VAL A 61 7.68 -3.78 4.18
CA VAL A 61 6.55 -4.70 4.35
C VAL A 61 6.70 -5.42 5.68
N SER A 62 5.71 -5.26 6.55
CA SER A 62 5.66 -5.93 7.86
C SER A 62 5.09 -7.34 7.75
N THR A 63 3.96 -7.48 7.05
CA THR A 63 3.29 -8.76 6.83
C THR A 63 2.26 -8.65 5.71
N TYR A 64 1.83 -9.78 5.14
CA TYR A 64 0.75 -9.83 4.16
C TYR A 64 -0.06 -11.13 4.29
N PHE A 65 -1.38 -11.05 4.14
CA PHE A 65 -2.28 -12.21 4.27
C PHE A 65 -3.72 -11.90 3.80
N PRO A 66 -4.56 -12.92 3.55
CA PRO A 66 -6.00 -12.75 3.38
C PRO A 66 -6.65 -12.28 4.69
N HIS A 67 -7.12 -11.04 4.71
CA HIS A 67 -7.77 -10.43 5.87
C HIS A 67 -9.29 -10.57 5.79
N PHE A 68 -9.89 -11.11 6.87
CA PHE A 68 -11.33 -11.32 6.99
C PHE A 68 -12.01 -10.36 7.98
N GLY A 69 -11.24 -9.46 8.61
CA GLY A 69 -11.77 -8.48 9.56
C GLY A 69 -12.34 -7.21 8.91
N GLU A 70 -12.30 -7.10 7.58
CA GLU A 70 -12.92 -6.01 6.81
C GLU A 70 -14.45 -6.08 6.85
N GLU A 71 -15.12 -4.98 6.51
CA GLU A 71 -16.55 -4.98 6.21
C GLU A 71 -16.88 -5.96 5.07
N ASP A 72 -18.02 -6.66 5.20
CA ASP A 72 -18.45 -7.72 4.27
C ASP A 72 -18.48 -7.27 2.80
N CYS A 73 -18.82 -6.00 2.55
CA CYS A 73 -18.86 -5.42 1.20
C CYS A 73 -17.46 -5.26 0.56
N LEU A 74 -16.39 -5.21 1.37
CA LEU A 74 -15.02 -5.04 0.91
C LEU A 74 -14.27 -6.38 0.86
N ARG A 75 -14.34 -7.20 1.93
CA ARG A 75 -13.65 -8.51 1.94
C ARG A 75 -14.26 -9.54 0.99
N GLY A 76 -15.50 -9.34 0.56
CA GLY A 76 -16.26 -10.38 -0.15
C GLY A 76 -16.29 -11.70 0.64
N HIS A 77 -16.16 -12.83 -0.05
CA HIS A 77 -16.24 -14.15 0.59
C HIS A 77 -14.88 -14.77 0.87
N ASN A 78 -13.88 -14.46 0.04
CA ASN A 78 -12.53 -15.00 0.12
C ASN A 78 -11.52 -14.09 0.84
N GLY A 79 -11.99 -13.01 1.48
CA GLY A 79 -11.13 -12.07 2.19
C GLY A 79 -10.57 -10.97 1.30
N SER A 80 -10.06 -9.92 1.94
CA SER A 80 -9.26 -8.88 1.29
C SER A 80 -7.78 -9.19 1.49
N GLY A 81 -7.03 -9.34 0.40
CA GLY A 81 -5.58 -9.44 0.45
C GLY A 81 -5.02 -8.14 1.05
N THR A 82 -4.38 -8.24 2.20
CA THR A 82 -3.84 -7.08 2.90
C THR A 82 -2.34 -7.16 2.92
N ILE A 83 -1.69 -6.07 2.53
CA ILE A 83 -0.24 -5.87 2.64
C ILE A 83 -0.02 -4.77 3.68
N PHE A 84 0.54 -5.12 4.83
CA PHE A 84 0.84 -4.16 5.89
C PHE A 84 2.20 -3.52 5.64
N LEU A 85 2.17 -2.27 5.20
CA LEU A 85 3.36 -1.44 5.11
C LEU A 85 3.75 -0.93 6.51
N ALA A 86 5.05 -0.91 6.77
CA ALA A 86 5.65 -0.34 7.97
C ALA A 86 6.13 1.10 7.71
N ASN A 87 6.37 1.84 8.81
CA ASN A 87 6.79 3.25 8.81
C ASN A 87 5.76 4.22 8.21
N CYS A 88 4.72 4.54 8.98
CA CYS A 88 3.66 5.46 8.57
C CYS A 88 4.14 6.92 8.65
N ASN A 89 3.72 7.72 7.67
CA ASN A 89 4.00 9.15 7.59
C ASN A 89 3.13 9.99 8.56
N MET A 90 2.24 9.36 9.31
CA MET A 90 1.49 9.94 10.41
C MET A 90 1.98 9.38 11.75
N LYS A 91 1.94 10.19 12.82
CA LYS A 91 2.38 9.80 14.17
C LYS A 91 1.23 9.89 15.17
N CYS A 92 0.21 9.05 14.98
CA CYS A 92 -1.02 9.07 15.78
C CYS A 92 -0.76 8.62 17.23
N VAL A 93 -1.21 9.41 18.21
CA VAL A 93 -1.09 9.06 19.65
C VAL A 93 -1.93 7.85 20.07
N PHE A 94 -2.90 7.47 19.25
CA PHE A 94 -3.82 6.34 19.44
C PHE A 94 -3.60 5.22 18.41
N CYS A 95 -2.39 5.11 17.85
CA CYS A 95 -2.08 4.13 16.81
C CYS A 95 -2.28 2.69 17.32
N GLN A 96 -3.18 1.93 16.68
CA GLN A 96 -3.41 0.52 16.99
C GLN A 96 -2.25 -0.38 16.50
N ASN A 97 -1.53 0.07 15.48
CA ASN A 97 -0.42 -0.66 14.84
C ASN A 97 0.94 -0.02 15.21
N PHE A 98 1.08 0.52 16.43
CA PHE A 98 2.25 1.31 16.84
C PHE A 98 3.59 0.64 16.50
N GLU A 99 3.75 -0.64 16.83
CA GLU A 99 5.00 -1.37 16.58
C GLU A 99 5.37 -1.39 15.08
N THR A 100 4.41 -1.60 14.18
CA THR A 100 4.64 -1.60 12.74
C THR A 100 4.76 -0.17 12.17
N SER A 101 3.87 0.72 12.56
CA SER A 101 3.73 2.05 11.96
C SER A 101 4.75 3.06 12.49
N HIS A 102 5.11 3.01 13.78
CA HIS A 102 6.04 3.95 14.40
C HIS A 102 7.46 3.41 14.52
N GLU A 103 7.63 2.13 14.84
CA GLU A 103 8.98 1.52 14.98
C GLU A 103 9.52 0.92 13.67
N ALA A 104 8.80 1.12 12.55
CA ALA A 104 9.19 0.65 11.24
C ALA A 104 9.51 -0.86 11.17
N ARG A 105 8.84 -1.69 11.99
CA ARG A 105 9.06 -3.15 11.99
C ARG A 105 8.56 -3.79 10.69
N GLY A 106 9.49 -4.09 9.79
CA GLY A 106 9.26 -4.79 8.53
C GLY A 106 10.55 -4.91 7.72
N GLU A 107 10.48 -5.64 6.62
CA GLU A 107 11.60 -5.84 5.70
C GLU A 107 11.51 -4.87 4.52
N PRO A 108 12.64 -4.31 4.04
CA PRO A 108 12.63 -3.48 2.85
C PRO A 108 12.13 -4.30 1.66
N ALA A 109 11.27 -3.69 0.85
CA ALA A 109 10.69 -4.31 -0.33
C ALA A 109 10.68 -3.35 -1.51
N THR A 110 10.99 -3.88 -2.68
CA THR A 110 10.92 -3.17 -3.96
C THR A 110 9.50 -3.15 -4.50
N PRO A 111 9.17 -2.24 -5.45
CA PRO A 111 7.88 -2.25 -6.13
C PRO A 111 7.55 -3.59 -6.80
N ALA A 112 8.56 -4.28 -7.33
CA ALA A 112 8.39 -5.60 -7.95
C ALA A 112 7.99 -6.67 -6.92
N GLU A 113 8.66 -6.72 -5.76
CA GLU A 113 8.32 -7.65 -4.68
C GLU A 113 6.92 -7.38 -4.12
N ILE A 114 6.53 -6.11 -3.97
CA ILE A 114 5.17 -5.75 -3.53
C ILE A 114 4.12 -6.18 -4.57
N ALA A 115 4.43 -6.04 -5.86
CA ALA A 115 3.55 -6.50 -6.93
C ALA A 115 3.41 -8.03 -6.95
N GLU A 116 4.49 -8.76 -6.73
CA GLU A 116 4.46 -10.22 -6.59
C GLU A 116 3.58 -10.67 -5.42
N ILE A 117 3.71 -10.02 -4.25
CA ILE A 117 2.84 -10.25 -3.10
C ILE A 117 1.36 -10.01 -3.45
N ALA A 118 1.07 -8.92 -4.17
CA ALA A 118 -0.30 -8.62 -4.60
C ALA A 118 -0.87 -9.69 -5.54
N LEU A 119 -0.07 -10.18 -6.49
CA LEU A 119 -0.44 -11.26 -7.40
C LEU A 119 -0.62 -12.61 -6.66
N GLU A 120 0.20 -12.87 -5.64
CA GLU A 120 0.05 -14.06 -4.80
C GLU A 120 -1.29 -14.03 -4.04
N LEU A 121 -1.66 -12.88 -3.48
CA LEU A 121 -2.94 -12.69 -2.80
C LEU A 121 -4.13 -12.78 -3.76
N GLU A 122 -4.00 -12.26 -4.98
CA GLU A 122 -4.99 -12.45 -6.05
C GLU A 122 -5.15 -13.94 -6.39
N ALA A 123 -4.04 -14.68 -6.55
CA ALA A 123 -4.06 -16.11 -6.85
C ALA A 123 -4.66 -16.96 -5.70
N LYS A 124 -4.53 -16.49 -4.45
CA LYS A 124 -5.23 -17.06 -3.28
C LYS A 124 -6.75 -16.83 -3.29
N GLY A 125 -7.25 -16.05 -4.25
CA GLY A 125 -8.67 -15.80 -4.46
C GLY A 125 -9.23 -14.61 -3.69
N CYS A 126 -8.36 -13.76 -3.09
CA CYS A 126 -8.80 -12.54 -2.42
C CYS A 126 -9.53 -11.63 -3.40
N HIS A 127 -10.64 -11.02 -2.98
CA HIS A 127 -11.47 -10.19 -3.87
C HIS A 127 -10.90 -8.80 -4.10
N THR A 128 -10.12 -8.31 -3.14
CA THR A 128 -9.53 -6.96 -3.14
C THR A 128 -8.11 -7.02 -2.61
N ILE A 129 -7.25 -6.10 -3.05
CA ILE A 129 -5.91 -5.88 -2.50
C ILE A 129 -5.87 -4.50 -1.84
N ARG A 130 -5.34 -4.41 -0.62
CA ARG A 130 -5.30 -3.17 0.17
C ARG A 130 -4.01 -3.02 0.97
N GLY A 131 -3.59 -1.77 1.16
CA GLY A 131 -2.50 -1.39 2.06
C GLY A 131 -3.03 -1.08 3.47
N GLY A 132 -2.41 -1.64 4.50
CA GLY A 132 -2.86 -1.47 5.90
C GLY A 132 -2.37 -0.21 6.62
N SER A 133 -1.39 0.52 6.05
CA SER A 133 -0.87 1.78 6.59
C SER A 133 -0.70 2.77 5.44
N PRO A 134 -1.07 4.05 5.60
CA PRO A 134 -0.70 5.08 4.63
C PRO A 134 0.81 5.31 4.70
N ARG A 135 1.49 4.69 3.75
CA ARG A 135 2.76 5.06 3.12
C ARG A 135 2.31 5.40 1.70
N LEU A 136 2.68 6.57 1.18
CA LEU A 136 2.50 6.79 -0.25
C LEU A 136 3.55 5.99 -1.00
#